data_AF-A0A8S3CTU1-F1
#
_entry.id   AF-A0A8S3CTU1-F1
#
_cell.length_a   1.000
_cell.length_b   1.000
_cell.length_c   1.000
_cell.angle_alpha   90.00
_cell.angle_beta   90.00
_cell.angle_gamma   90.00
#
_symmetry.space_group_name_H-M   'P 1'
#
loop_
_entity.id
_entity.type
_entity.pdbx_description
1 polymer ?
#
loop_
_entity_poly.entity_id
_entity_poly.type
_entity_poly.pdbx_seq_one_letter_code
_entity_poly.pdbx_strand_id
1 'polypeptide(L)'
;LSPSTGHRSIRTSSKPRPAKPCDPKSPCCRRSLTIDLDQSNNALDFVIYPRQFDIGECIGSCDTSGSSLQYTQAKNDQQKNKPHAAYNLVFLHHHGRNNNSLAATRNHRADKESSRCCSFSRTGGLELTYTTTVNGPIIKKYIPNMTVESCRCGLPATIQQV
;
A
#
# COMPACT_ATOMS: atom_id res chain seq x y z
N LEU A 1 -45.26 -21.70 24.25
CA LEU A 1 -43.92 -22.25 23.97
C LEU A 1 -43.47 -21.69 22.63
N SER A 2 -42.37 -20.97 22.65
CA SER A 2 -41.97 -19.90 21.72
C SER A 2 -41.51 -20.39 20.33
N PRO A 3 -41.71 -19.60 19.26
CA PRO A 3 -40.93 -19.74 18.04
C PRO A 3 -39.60 -18.99 18.17
N SER A 4 -38.50 -19.71 18.03
CA SER A 4 -37.13 -19.16 18.01
C SER A 4 -36.86 -18.44 16.67
N THR A 5 -36.99 -17.12 16.67
CA THR A 5 -36.49 -16.25 15.61
C THR A 5 -34.96 -16.25 15.62
N GLY A 6 -34.38 -17.02 14.70
CA GLY A 6 -32.96 -16.95 14.39
C GLY A 6 -32.63 -15.61 13.72
N HIS A 7 -32.30 -14.61 14.52
CA HIS A 7 -31.68 -13.38 14.04
C HIS A 7 -30.33 -13.71 13.43
N ARG A 8 -30.32 -13.91 12.12
CA ARG A 8 -29.10 -13.94 11.30
C ARG A 8 -28.50 -12.54 11.37
N SER A 9 -27.52 -12.38 12.24
CA SER A 9 -26.75 -11.15 12.40
C SER A 9 -26.14 -10.81 11.03
N ILE A 10 -26.74 -9.86 10.34
CA ILE A 10 -26.15 -9.21 9.17
C ILE A 10 -24.83 -8.63 9.68
N ARG A 11 -23.71 -9.16 9.18
CA ARG A 11 -22.39 -8.55 9.38
C ARG A 11 -22.51 -7.13 8.86
N THR A 12 -22.68 -6.20 9.80
CA THR A 12 -22.54 -4.77 9.58
C THR A 12 -21.23 -4.58 8.82
N SER A 13 -21.32 -3.86 7.71
CA SER A 13 -20.18 -3.43 6.91
C SER A 13 -19.10 -2.93 7.87
N SER A 14 -18.04 -3.73 8.02
CA SER A 14 -16.95 -3.39 8.89
C SER A 14 -16.37 -2.10 8.35
N LYS A 15 -16.62 -0.98 9.06
CA LYS A 15 -15.92 0.28 8.82
C LYS A 15 -14.44 -0.07 8.63
N PRO A 16 -13.77 0.41 7.57
CA PRO A 16 -12.37 0.12 7.33
C PRO A 16 -11.61 0.42 8.62
N ARG A 17 -11.05 -0.62 9.25
CA ARG A 17 -10.32 -0.41 10.51
C ARG A 17 -9.15 0.49 10.14
N PRO A 18 -9.01 1.68 10.75
CA PRO A 18 -7.88 2.55 10.44
C PRO A 18 -6.61 1.74 10.63
N ALA A 19 -5.76 1.78 9.60
CA ALA A 19 -4.58 0.98 9.63
C ALA A 19 -3.68 1.41 10.78
N LYS A 20 -2.99 0.43 11.36
CA LYS A 20 -2.01 0.73 12.40
C LYS A 20 -0.96 1.68 11.80
N PRO A 21 -0.62 2.77 12.50
CA PRO A 21 0.45 3.65 12.06
C PRO A 21 1.74 2.84 11.92
N CYS A 22 2.56 3.22 10.92
CA CYS A 22 3.86 2.62 10.70
C CYS A 22 4.70 2.61 11.99
N ASP A 23 5.18 1.43 12.40
CA ASP A 23 6.20 1.35 13.43
C ASP A 23 7.52 1.92 12.87
N PRO A 24 8.07 3.00 13.44
CA PRO A 24 9.30 3.62 12.95
C PRO A 24 10.52 2.69 13.01
N LYS A 25 10.45 1.61 13.80
CA LYS A 25 11.51 0.59 13.89
C LYS A 25 11.39 -0.50 12.83
N SER A 26 10.23 -0.61 12.16
CA SER A 26 10.07 -1.58 11.07
C SER A 26 10.83 -1.08 9.83
N PRO A 27 11.62 -1.91 9.15
CA PRO A 27 12.24 -1.54 7.86
C PRO A 27 11.21 -1.36 6.74
N CYS A 28 10.05 -2.03 6.86
CA CYS A 28 8.97 -1.97 5.88
C CYS A 28 7.61 -1.95 6.58
N CYS A 29 6.75 -0.99 6.24
CA CYS A 29 5.47 -0.82 6.91
C CYS A 29 4.39 -0.34 5.94
N ARG A 30 3.13 -0.50 6.35
CA ARG A 30 1.97 0.02 5.64
C ARG A 30 1.70 1.44 6.11
N ARG A 31 1.75 2.41 5.21
CA ARG A 31 1.23 3.77 5.44
C ARG A 31 -0.18 3.87 4.90
N SER A 32 -1.04 4.66 5.57
CA SER A 32 -2.36 4.99 5.02
C SER A 32 -2.21 5.92 3.81
N LEU A 33 -2.93 5.59 2.76
CA LEU A 33 -3.05 6.36 1.53
C LEU A 33 -4.54 6.46 1.24
N THR A 34 -5.15 7.54 1.71
CA THR A 34 -6.57 7.78 1.55
C THR A 34 -6.84 8.43 0.21
N ILE A 35 -7.71 7.81 -0.58
CA ILE A 35 -8.29 8.41 -1.77
C ILE A 35 -9.59 9.07 -1.35
N ASP A 36 -9.71 10.35 -1.68
CA ASP A 36 -10.89 11.16 -1.44
C ASP A 36 -11.46 11.61 -2.78
N LEU A 37 -12.59 11.01 -3.15
CA LEU A 37 -13.27 11.25 -4.42
C LEU A 37 -14.05 12.57 -4.44
N ASP A 38 -14.16 13.27 -3.32
CA ASP A 38 -14.79 14.59 -3.29
C ASP A 38 -13.76 15.71 -3.56
N GLN A 39 -12.47 15.38 -3.65
CA GLN A 39 -11.44 16.32 -4.11
C GLN A 39 -11.56 16.56 -5.62
N SER A 40 -11.57 17.85 -6.00
CA SER A 40 -12.13 18.41 -7.24
C SER A 40 -11.45 18.06 -8.57
N ASN A 41 -10.63 17.00 -8.65
CA ASN A 41 -9.94 16.63 -9.89
C ASN A 41 -9.61 15.12 -9.99
N ASN A 42 -10.47 14.24 -9.49
CA ASN A 42 -10.25 12.80 -9.61
C ASN A 42 -10.95 12.23 -10.86
N ALA A 43 -10.28 11.29 -11.53
CA ALA A 43 -10.78 10.57 -12.70
C ALA A 43 -11.80 9.45 -12.34
N LEU A 44 -12.38 9.50 -11.14
CA LEU A 44 -13.21 8.45 -10.55
C LEU A 44 -14.60 8.98 -10.16
N ASP A 45 -15.07 10.00 -10.87
CA ASP A 45 -16.39 10.62 -10.72
C ASP A 45 -17.55 9.62 -10.86
N PHE A 46 -17.35 8.57 -11.65
CA PHE A 46 -18.29 7.48 -11.87
C PHE A 46 -18.50 6.56 -10.65
N VAL A 47 -17.65 6.64 -9.62
CA VAL A 47 -17.79 5.87 -8.38
C VAL A 47 -18.72 6.58 -7.41
N ILE A 48 -19.85 5.96 -7.07
CA ILE A 48 -20.88 6.53 -6.21
C ILE A 48 -20.52 6.34 -4.72
N TYR A 49 -19.97 5.18 -4.34
CA TYR A 49 -19.63 4.88 -2.94
C TYR A 49 -18.53 3.80 -2.83
N PRO A 50 -17.66 3.82 -1.80
CA PRO A 50 -17.46 4.91 -0.84
C PRO A 50 -16.76 6.11 -1.49
N ARG A 51 -17.08 7.32 -1.02
CA ARG A 51 -16.46 8.57 -1.50
C ARG A 51 -15.06 8.80 -0.92
N GLN A 52 -14.74 8.15 0.18
CA GLN A 52 -13.41 8.18 0.77
C GLN A 52 -13.01 6.77 1.22
N PHE A 53 -11.79 6.33 0.89
CA PHE A 53 -11.29 5.01 1.27
C PHE A 53 -9.76 4.97 1.35
N ASP A 54 -9.23 4.17 2.28
CA ASP A 54 -7.79 3.96 2.46
C ASP A 54 -7.32 2.73 1.69
N ILE A 55 -6.58 2.95 0.59
CA ILE A 55 -5.96 1.87 -0.17
C ILE A 55 -4.67 1.38 0.49
N GLY A 56 -4.02 2.23 1.28
CA GLY A 56 -2.72 1.95 1.87
C GLY A 56 -1.59 1.82 0.83
N GLU A 57 -0.36 2.01 1.29
CA GLU A 57 0.85 1.75 0.50
C GLU A 57 1.94 1.14 1.39
N CYS A 58 2.83 0.35 0.78
CA CYS A 58 4.02 -0.14 1.46
C CYS A 58 5.17 0.84 1.27
N ILE A 59 5.81 1.21 2.38
CA ILE A 59 6.93 2.13 2.38
C ILE A 59 8.04 1.63 3.32
N GLY A 60 9.29 1.89 2.91
CA GLY A 60 10.47 1.51 3.67
C GLY A 60 11.59 0.95 2.80
N SER A 61 12.73 0.72 3.43
CA SER A 61 13.92 0.11 2.82
C SER A 61 14.19 -1.20 3.53
N CYS A 62 14.44 -2.24 2.75
CA CYS A 62 14.59 -3.61 3.24
C CYS A 62 16.05 -4.03 3.44
N ASP A 63 16.90 -3.03 3.57
CA ASP A 63 18.33 -3.19 3.79
C ASP A 63 18.64 -3.03 5.28
N THR A 64 19.76 -3.60 5.72
CA THR A 64 20.13 -3.73 7.14
C THR A 64 20.32 -2.40 7.89
N SER A 65 20.30 -1.27 7.21
CA SER A 65 20.53 0.07 7.77
C SER A 65 19.41 1.09 7.46
N GLY A 66 18.36 0.71 6.71
CA GLY A 66 17.28 1.62 6.33
C GLY A 66 16.14 1.64 7.35
N SER A 67 15.75 2.82 7.84
CA SER A 67 14.53 2.99 8.65
C SER A 67 13.35 3.42 7.77
N SER A 68 12.18 2.78 7.94
CA SER A 68 10.93 3.25 7.32
C SER A 68 10.60 4.70 7.68
N LEU A 69 11.13 5.23 8.79
CA LEU A 69 10.95 6.61 9.21
C LEU A 69 11.57 7.60 8.21
N GLN A 70 12.82 7.39 7.78
CA GLN A 70 13.49 8.25 6.80
C GLN A 70 12.75 8.24 5.46
N TYR A 71 12.30 7.05 5.06
CA TYR A 71 11.53 6.88 3.84
C TYR A 71 10.15 7.58 3.93
N THR A 72 9.47 7.45 5.07
CA THR A 72 8.21 8.15 5.37
C THR A 72 8.39 9.65 5.27
N GLN A 73 9.47 10.18 5.84
CA GLN A 73 9.78 11.60 5.83
C GLN A 73 10.05 12.10 4.40
N ALA A 74 10.87 11.39 3.62
CA ALA A 74 11.12 11.74 2.22
C ALA A 74 9.84 11.75 1.37
N LYS A 75 8.96 10.76 1.54
CA LYS A 75 7.63 10.71 0.89
C LYS A 75 6.73 11.88 1.30
N ASN A 76 6.68 12.21 2.59
CA ASN A 76 5.91 13.36 3.08
C ASN A 76 6.45 14.69 2.52
N ASP A 77 7.76 14.84 2.46
CA ASP A 77 8.41 16.02 1.91
C ASP A 77 8.16 16.14 0.41
N GLN A 78 8.12 15.03 -0.32
CA GLN A 78 7.75 15.00 -1.74
C GLN A 78 6.30 15.44 -1.94
N GLN A 79 5.36 14.92 -1.13
CA GLN A 79 3.95 15.34 -1.19
C GLN A 79 3.76 16.84 -0.90
N LYS A 80 4.63 17.42 -0.06
CA LYS A 80 4.64 18.85 0.25
C LYS A 80 5.42 19.68 -0.78
N ASN A 81 5.82 19.09 -1.90
CA ASN A 81 6.63 19.73 -2.95
C ASN A 81 7.89 20.42 -2.40
N LYS A 82 8.53 19.86 -1.37
CA LYS A 82 9.77 20.42 -0.84
C LYS A 82 10.91 20.26 -1.85
N PRO A 83 11.86 21.22 -1.89
CA PRO A 83 13.02 21.13 -2.76
C PRO A 83 13.83 19.86 -2.46
N HIS A 84 14.35 19.22 -3.51
CA HIS A 84 15.13 17.96 -3.46
C HIS A 84 14.42 16.72 -2.91
N ALA A 85 13.13 16.80 -2.54
CA ALA A 85 12.44 15.66 -1.95
C ALA A 85 12.33 14.45 -2.90
N ALA A 86 12.10 14.70 -4.20
CA ALA A 86 12.09 13.65 -5.22
C ALA A 86 13.47 12.98 -5.36
N TYR A 87 14.54 13.76 -5.37
CA TYR A 87 15.91 13.25 -5.41
C TYR A 87 16.25 12.43 -4.15
N ASN A 88 15.90 12.92 -2.97
CA ASN A 88 16.14 12.21 -1.70
C ASN A 88 15.41 10.86 -1.65
N LEU A 89 14.19 10.79 -2.20
CA LEU A 89 13.46 9.52 -2.28
C LEU A 89 14.15 8.53 -3.22
N VAL A 90 14.60 8.99 -4.39
CA VAL A 90 15.39 8.18 -5.34
C VAL A 90 16.70 7.71 -4.71
N PHE A 91 17.40 8.60 -4.00
CA PHE A 91 18.62 8.26 -3.28
C PHE A 91 18.38 7.14 -2.26
N LEU A 92 17.34 7.23 -1.44
CA LEU A 92 16.96 6.19 -0.48
C LEU A 92 16.60 4.85 -1.15
N HIS A 93 16.02 4.89 -2.36
CA HIS A 93 15.74 3.69 -3.14
C HIS A 93 17.00 2.97 -3.63
N HIS A 94 18.07 3.71 -3.95
CA HIS A 94 19.30 3.13 -4.51
C HIS A 94 20.36 2.80 -3.45
N HIS A 95 20.41 3.54 -2.33
CA HIS A 95 21.53 3.48 -1.38
C HIS A 95 21.39 2.55 -0.18
N GLY A 96 20.28 1.80 -0.06
CA GLY A 96 20.27 0.66 0.85
C GLY A 96 21.26 -0.46 0.45
N ARG A 97 21.91 -0.32 -0.72
CA ARG A 97 22.92 -1.23 -1.28
C ARG A 97 24.37 -0.90 -0.89
N ASN A 98 24.65 -0.36 0.30
CA ASN A 98 26.03 -0.07 0.73
C ASN A 98 26.54 -1.04 1.82
N ASN A 99 27.16 -2.12 1.35
CA ASN A 99 28.46 -2.67 1.72
C ASN A 99 28.86 -2.67 3.20
N ASN A 100 28.46 -3.73 3.92
CA ASN A 100 29.32 -4.37 4.91
C ASN A 100 29.65 -5.79 4.43
N SER A 101 30.52 -5.89 3.43
CA SER A 101 31.31 -7.09 3.19
C SER A 101 32.75 -6.67 2.88
N LEU A 102 33.51 -6.42 3.94
CA LEU A 102 34.92 -6.79 3.94
C LEU A 102 34.99 -8.32 3.79
N ALA A 103 34.88 -8.81 2.57
CA ALA A 103 35.16 -10.20 2.23
C ALA A 103 35.67 -10.26 0.79
N ALA A 104 36.99 -10.30 0.68
CA ALA A 104 37.76 -11.05 -0.30
C ALA A 104 37.45 -10.85 -1.80
N THR A 105 38.42 -10.25 -2.49
CA THR A 105 39.02 -10.82 -3.71
C THR A 105 38.30 -12.05 -4.30
N ARG A 106 37.58 -11.88 -5.41
CA ARG A 106 37.70 -12.69 -6.65
C ARG A 106 36.52 -12.48 -7.60
N ASN A 107 36.88 -12.34 -8.86
CA ASN A 107 36.06 -12.62 -10.04
C ASN A 107 34.95 -13.66 -9.78
N HIS A 108 33.68 -13.26 -9.84
CA HIS A 108 32.59 -14.08 -10.36
C HIS A 108 31.35 -13.20 -10.59
N ARG A 109 30.74 -13.37 -11.78
CA ARG A 109 29.41 -12.95 -12.22
C ARG A 109 28.62 -12.13 -11.20
N ALA A 110 28.31 -10.88 -11.57
CA ALA A 110 27.21 -10.12 -10.98
C ALA A 110 25.86 -10.78 -11.35
N ASP A 111 25.65 -12.01 -10.89
CA ASP A 111 24.39 -12.72 -10.96
C ASP A 111 23.43 -12.05 -9.98
N LYS A 112 22.51 -11.25 -10.54
CA LYS A 112 21.14 -11.04 -10.06
C LYS A 112 20.89 -11.25 -8.55
N GLU A 113 21.60 -10.53 -7.69
CA GLU A 113 21.21 -10.47 -6.29
C GLU A 113 20.03 -9.49 -6.18
N SER A 114 18.83 -10.06 -6.28
CA SER A 114 17.57 -9.33 -6.30
C SER A 114 17.43 -8.58 -4.98
N SER A 115 17.59 -7.26 -5.02
CA SER A 115 17.38 -6.40 -3.85
C SER A 115 15.98 -6.64 -3.29
N ARG A 116 15.88 -6.81 -1.97
CA ARG A 116 14.59 -7.00 -1.30
C ARG A 116 13.82 -5.67 -1.39
N CYS A 117 12.57 -5.71 -1.81
CA CYS A 117 11.68 -4.55 -1.86
C CYS A 117 10.71 -4.59 -0.69
N CYS A 118 10.34 -3.40 -0.19
CA CYS A 118 9.18 -3.28 0.69
C CYS A 118 7.92 -3.37 -0.15
N SER A 119 7.24 -4.51 -0.10
CA SER A 119 6.06 -4.80 -0.91
C SER A 119 4.93 -5.36 -0.06
N PHE A 120 3.71 -5.36 -0.61
CA PHE A 120 2.57 -5.94 0.09
C PHE A 120 2.80 -7.45 0.31
N SER A 121 2.52 -7.90 1.52
CA SER A 121 2.46 -9.32 1.86
C SER A 121 1.04 -9.86 1.87
N ARG A 122 0.07 -8.97 2.05
CA ARG A 122 -1.35 -9.27 2.02
C ARG A 122 -2.12 -8.08 1.48
N THR A 123 -3.09 -8.38 0.64
CA THR A 123 -4.02 -7.43 0.06
C THR A 123 -5.44 -7.76 0.51
N GLY A 124 -6.27 -6.74 0.57
CA GLY A 124 -7.71 -6.84 0.74
C GLY A 124 -8.41 -6.36 -0.52
N GLY A 125 -9.71 -6.57 -0.58
CA GLY A 125 -10.56 -5.96 -1.60
C GLY A 125 -11.33 -4.77 -1.09
N LEU A 126 -11.91 -4.04 -2.03
CA LEU A 126 -12.75 -2.88 -1.78
C LEU A 126 -14.11 -3.08 -2.46
N GLU A 127 -15.17 -2.89 -1.70
CA GLU A 127 -16.52 -2.86 -2.25
C GLU A 127 -16.80 -1.47 -2.82
N LEU A 128 -17.10 -1.42 -4.12
CA LEU A 128 -17.45 -0.20 -4.83
C LEU A 128 -18.89 -0.27 -5.33
N THR A 129 -19.56 0.87 -5.27
CA THR A 129 -20.79 1.15 -6.00
C THR A 129 -20.47 2.19 -7.05
N TYR A 130 -20.72 1.89 -8.33
CA TYR A 130 -20.38 2.79 -9.44
C TYR A 130 -21.39 2.67 -10.59
N THR A 131 -21.36 3.64 -11.49
CA THR A 131 -22.06 3.59 -12.78
C THR A 131 -21.05 3.57 -13.93
N THR A 132 -21.36 2.92 -15.04
CA THR A 132 -20.48 2.89 -16.23
C THR A 132 -20.81 3.98 -17.24
N THR A 133 -22.02 4.53 -17.16
CA THR A 133 -22.54 5.54 -18.08
C THR A 133 -23.41 6.54 -17.33
N VAL A 134 -23.61 7.74 -17.88
CA VAL A 134 -24.58 8.71 -17.34
C VAL A 134 -25.97 8.06 -17.36
N ASN A 135 -26.65 8.04 -16.21
CA ASN A 135 -27.94 7.36 -15.99
C ASN A 135 -27.92 5.83 -16.22
N GLY A 136 -26.75 5.20 -16.19
CA GLY A 136 -26.59 3.75 -16.27
C GLY A 136 -27.08 3.02 -15.01
N PRO A 137 -27.14 1.67 -15.07
CA PRO A 137 -27.47 0.86 -13.89
C PRO A 137 -26.42 1.03 -12.79
N ILE A 138 -26.88 1.07 -11.54
CA ILE A 138 -25.99 1.09 -10.37
C ILE A 138 -25.41 -0.29 -10.16
N ILE A 139 -24.08 -0.41 -10.28
CA ILE A 139 -23.35 -1.66 -10.10
C ILE A 139 -22.68 -1.65 -8.73
N LYS A 140 -22.91 -2.71 -7.95
CA LYS A 140 -22.20 -2.98 -6.70
C LYS A 140 -21.25 -4.15 -6.89
N LYS A 141 -19.95 -3.94 -6.71
CA LYS A 141 -18.92 -4.97 -6.96
C LYS A 141 -17.82 -4.93 -5.90
N TYR A 142 -17.40 -6.10 -5.46
CA TYR A 142 -16.18 -6.27 -4.68
C TYR A 142 -14.99 -6.43 -5.63
N ILE A 143 -14.03 -5.52 -5.54
CA ILE A 143 -12.79 -5.57 -6.33
C ILE A 143 -11.68 -6.13 -5.43
N PRO A 144 -11.18 -7.34 -5.68
CA PRO A 144 -10.09 -7.91 -4.88
C PRO A 144 -8.77 -7.16 -5.13
N ASN A 145 -7.82 -7.30 -4.21
CA ASN A 145 -6.46 -6.78 -4.32
C ASN A 145 -6.34 -5.25 -4.49
N MET A 146 -7.34 -4.48 -4.07
CA MET A 146 -7.33 -3.01 -4.16
C MET A 146 -6.76 -2.31 -2.94
N THR A 147 -6.70 -3.00 -1.80
CA THR A 147 -6.16 -2.42 -0.57
C THR A 147 -4.95 -3.22 -0.11
N VAL A 148 -3.96 -2.53 0.43
CA VAL A 148 -2.82 -3.13 1.12
C VAL A 148 -3.24 -3.38 2.56
N GLU A 149 -3.10 -4.61 3.05
CA GLU A 149 -3.37 -4.94 4.45
C GLU A 149 -2.09 -5.08 5.28
N SER A 150 -1.02 -5.60 4.69
CA SER A 150 0.28 -5.73 5.34
C SER A 150 1.42 -5.66 4.35
N CYS A 151 2.59 -5.26 4.84
CA CYS A 151 3.82 -5.13 4.07
C CYS A 151 4.91 -6.04 4.63
N ARG A 152 5.83 -6.47 3.77
CA ARG A 152 7.04 -7.18 4.18
C ARG A 152 8.21 -6.85 3.26
N CYS A 153 9.40 -7.09 3.77
CA CYS A 153 10.60 -7.18 2.96
C CYS A 153 10.66 -8.54 2.27
N GLY A 154 10.83 -8.53 0.96
CA GLY A 154 10.94 -9.75 0.17
C GLY A 154 11.25 -9.44 -1.29
N LEU A 155 11.18 -10.47 -2.14
CA LEU A 155 11.17 -10.24 -3.58
C LEU A 155 9.94 -9.41 -3.97
N PRO A 156 10.00 -8.61 -5.05
CA PRO A 156 8.85 -7.85 -5.54
C PRO A 156 7.62 -8.76 -5.62
N ALA A 157 6.53 -8.37 -4.96
CA ALA A 157 5.31 -9.15 -5.00
C ALA A 157 4.79 -9.20 -6.45
N THR A 158 4.66 -10.41 -6.99
CA THR A 158 3.97 -10.65 -8.25
C THR A 158 2.47 -10.72 -7.98
N ILE A 159 1.70 -9.82 -8.58
CA ILE A 159 0.24 -9.94 -8.60
C ILE A 159 -0.07 -11.14 -9.50
N GLN A 160 -0.55 -12.25 -8.91
CA GLN A 160 -1.16 -13.31 -9.70
C GLN A 160 -2.47 -12.76 -10.27
N GLN A 161 -2.50 -12.54 -11.59
CA GLN A 161 -3.73 -12.28 -12.31
C GLN A 161 -4.58 -13.56 -12.23
N VAL A 162 -5.81 -13.42 -11.75
CA VAL A 162 -6.84 -14.48 -11.74
C VAL A 162 -7.71 -14.32 -12.97
#